data_AF-A0A818TTE3-F1
#
_entry.id   AF-A0A818TTE3-F1
#
_cell.length_a   1.000
_cell.length_b   1.000
_cell.length_c   1.000
_cell.angle_alpha   90.00
_cell.angle_beta   90.00
_cell.angle_gamma   90.00
#
_symmetry.space_group_name_H-M   'P 1'
#
loop_
_entity.id
_entity.type
_entity.pdbx_description
1 polymer ?
#
loop_
_entity_poly.entity_id
_entity_poly.type
_entity_poly.pdbx_seq_one_letter_code
_entity_poly.pdbx_strand_id
1 'polypeptide(L)'
;MAEKSHYALNCFNYRHQQTCLIKFILSIFIIIFFILSHIFFTKKPTFHLNNSNYIYSQILQCTNRNKTRIEEGQKYLSQNRVIICGLIRDRETHIKRLKQQLNEITIFFADYAIVIVENNSKDNTRHELINWAKIDKHIHIIDCNNEINSISLCNLSLVATNIKSIPDILRIEKMVQLRNIYMNY
;
A
#
# COMPACT_ATOMS: atom_id res chain seq x y z
N MET A 1 42.83 53.63 -44.76
CA MET A 1 43.04 52.73 -43.60
C MET A 1 41.80 52.59 -42.69
N ALA A 2 40.79 53.47 -42.79
CA ALA A 2 39.60 53.47 -41.93
C ALA A 2 38.47 52.49 -42.32
N GLU A 3 38.48 51.92 -43.53
CA GLU A 3 37.40 51.05 -44.00
C GLU A 3 37.51 49.62 -43.43
N LYS A 4 38.74 49.12 -43.24
CA LYS A 4 38.97 47.77 -42.69
C LYS A 4 38.54 47.62 -41.23
N SER A 5 38.55 48.70 -40.44
CA SER A 5 38.13 48.66 -39.03
C SER A 5 36.61 48.56 -38.85
N HIS A 6 35.82 49.08 -39.80
CA HIS A 6 34.36 49.09 -39.69
C HIS A 6 33.72 47.71 -39.98
N TYR A 7 34.31 46.94 -40.91
CA TYR A 7 33.87 45.56 -41.19
C TYR A 7 34.22 44.60 -40.05
N ALA A 8 35.36 44.79 -39.37
CA ALA A 8 35.79 43.95 -38.25
C ALA A 8 34.85 44.08 -37.03
N LEU A 9 34.36 45.28 -36.72
CA LEU A 9 33.42 45.52 -35.62
C LEU A 9 32.05 44.84 -35.85
N ASN A 10 31.56 44.88 -37.09
CA ASN A 10 30.28 44.25 -37.45
C ASN A 10 30.35 42.71 -37.39
N CYS A 11 31.47 42.11 -37.80
CA CYS A 11 31.67 40.66 -37.66
C CYS A 11 31.81 40.21 -36.20
N PHE A 12 32.42 41.03 -35.33
CA PHE A 12 32.56 40.73 -33.90
C PHE A 12 31.20 40.75 -33.19
N ASN A 13 30.36 41.75 -33.47
CA ASN A 13 28.99 41.82 -32.95
C ASN A 13 28.13 40.66 -33.46
N TYR A 14 28.26 40.25 -34.71
CA TYR A 14 27.51 39.12 -35.27
C TYR A 14 27.92 37.78 -34.64
N ARG A 15 29.22 37.52 -34.44
CA ARG A 15 29.70 36.33 -33.70
C ARG A 15 29.23 36.35 -32.23
N HIS A 16 29.28 37.51 -31.58
CA HIS A 16 28.82 37.64 -30.19
C HIS A 16 27.30 37.39 -30.09
N GLN A 17 26.51 37.88 -31.04
CA GLN A 17 25.07 37.66 -31.11
C GLN A 17 24.71 36.19 -31.39
N GLN A 18 25.47 35.51 -32.28
CA GLN A 18 25.30 34.07 -32.53
C GLN A 18 25.62 33.22 -31.30
N THR A 19 26.69 33.53 -30.56
CA THR A 19 27.01 32.78 -29.33
C THR A 19 25.98 33.00 -28.22
N CYS A 20 25.35 34.19 -28.13
CA CYS A 20 24.24 34.42 -27.21
C CYS A 20 23.00 33.61 -27.58
N LEU A 21 22.64 33.55 -28.86
CA LEU A 21 21.50 32.75 -29.34
C LEU A 21 21.69 31.25 -29.07
N ILE A 22 22.89 30.72 -29.32
CA ILE A 22 23.21 29.31 -29.05
C ILE A 22 23.12 29.00 -27.56
N LYS A 23 23.66 29.87 -26.69
CA LYS A 23 23.57 29.71 -25.23
C LYS A 23 22.12 29.76 -24.73
N PHE A 24 21.31 30.66 -25.30
CA PHE A 24 19.89 30.76 -24.95
C PHE A 24 19.12 29.49 -25.33
N ILE A 25 19.33 28.97 -26.54
CA ILE A 25 18.71 27.72 -27.00
C ILE A 25 19.13 26.54 -26.12
N LEU A 26 20.42 26.40 -25.80
CA LEU A 26 20.92 25.37 -24.89
C LEU A 26 20.27 25.43 -23.50
N SER A 27 20.08 26.65 -22.96
CA SER A 27 19.42 26.81 -21.66
C SER A 27 17.96 26.36 -21.67
N ILE A 28 17.24 26.60 -22.77
CA ILE A 28 15.86 26.12 -22.95
C ILE A 28 15.82 24.60 -23.01
N PHE A 29 16.73 23.96 -23.76
CA PHE A 29 16.80 22.50 -23.85
C PHE A 29 17.06 21.84 -22.48
N ILE A 30 17.94 22.43 -21.67
CA ILE A 30 18.23 21.95 -20.32
C ILE A 30 16.97 22.04 -19.44
N ILE A 31 16.24 23.16 -19.48
CA ILE A 31 15.01 23.34 -18.71
C ILE A 31 13.94 22.32 -19.14
N ILE A 32 13.75 22.13 -20.45
CA ILE A 32 12.80 21.13 -20.99
C ILE A 32 13.18 19.72 -20.52
N PHE A 33 14.47 19.36 -20.57
CA PHE A 33 14.94 18.07 -20.11
C PHE A 33 14.63 17.84 -18.61
N PHE A 34 14.84 18.84 -17.75
CA PHE A 34 14.49 18.75 -16.34
C PHE A 34 12.98 18.62 -16.12
N ILE A 35 12.16 19.36 -16.86
CA ILE A 35 10.69 19.26 -16.77
C ILE A 35 10.22 17.86 -17.20
N LEU A 36 10.71 17.35 -18.33
CA LEU A 36 10.36 16.02 -18.83
C LEU A 36 10.84 14.91 -17.91
N SER A 37 12.07 15.01 -17.39
CA SER A 37 12.60 14.09 -16.37
C SER A 37 11.75 14.12 -15.11
N HIS A 38 11.35 15.29 -14.63
CA HIS A 38 10.51 15.41 -13.46
C HIS A 38 9.12 14.80 -13.68
N ILE A 39 8.49 15.01 -14.86
CA ILE A 39 7.22 14.37 -15.23
C ILE A 39 7.40 12.84 -15.30
N PHE A 40 8.50 12.34 -15.85
CA PHE A 40 8.77 10.91 -15.96
C PHE A 40 8.99 10.27 -14.58
N PHE A 41 9.77 10.91 -13.70
CA PHE A 41 10.03 10.42 -12.35
C PHE A 41 8.84 10.57 -11.38
N THR A 42 7.97 11.57 -11.57
CA THR A 42 6.76 11.74 -10.76
C THR A 42 5.63 10.82 -11.19
N LYS A 43 5.58 10.46 -12.47
CA LYS A 43 4.80 9.33 -12.97
C LYS A 43 5.51 8.01 -12.66
N LYS A 44 5.82 7.75 -11.38
CA LYS A 44 5.97 6.35 -10.97
C LYS A 44 4.66 5.67 -11.29
N PRO A 45 4.65 4.52 -12.01
CA PRO A 45 3.44 3.73 -12.12
C PRO A 45 3.04 3.36 -10.70
N THR A 46 2.03 4.04 -10.17
CA THR A 46 1.24 3.49 -9.08
C THR A 46 0.71 2.20 -9.64
N PHE A 47 1.30 1.09 -9.18
CA PHE A 47 0.81 -0.24 -9.49
C PHE A 47 -0.54 -0.37 -8.78
N HIS A 48 -1.56 0.20 -9.39
CA HIS A 48 -2.93 -0.08 -9.04
C HIS A 48 -3.14 -1.53 -9.40
N LEU A 49 -3.21 -2.39 -8.38
CA LEU A 49 -3.69 -3.77 -8.44
C LEU A 49 -5.19 -3.79 -8.82
N ASN A 50 -5.55 -3.12 -9.90
CA ASN A 50 -6.84 -3.25 -10.52
C ASN A 50 -6.67 -4.34 -11.58
N ASN A 51 -7.21 -5.52 -11.26
CA ASN A 51 -7.32 -6.70 -12.13
C ASN A 51 -6.17 -7.75 -12.05
N SER A 52 -5.68 -8.04 -10.84
CA SER A 52 -4.57 -8.97 -10.60
C SER A 52 -4.95 -10.46 -10.42
N ASN A 53 -6.22 -10.85 -10.58
CA ASN A 53 -6.64 -12.24 -10.33
C ASN A 53 -6.07 -13.25 -11.35
N TYR A 54 -5.71 -12.83 -12.57
CA TYR A 54 -5.22 -13.73 -13.61
C TYR A 54 -3.69 -13.93 -13.61
N ILE A 55 -2.92 -12.90 -13.29
CA ILE A 55 -1.44 -12.95 -13.37
C ILE A 55 -0.85 -13.60 -12.12
N TYR A 56 -1.44 -13.41 -10.93
CA TYR A 56 -0.92 -14.00 -9.70
C TYR A 56 -1.12 -15.52 -9.64
N SER A 57 -2.19 -16.05 -10.24
CA SER A 57 -2.42 -17.50 -10.26
C SER A 57 -1.33 -18.22 -11.05
N GLN A 58 -0.71 -17.58 -12.06
CA GLN A 58 0.39 -18.15 -12.83
C GLN A 58 1.76 -17.96 -12.16
N ILE A 59 1.99 -16.84 -11.47
CA ILE A 59 3.27 -16.60 -10.76
C ILE A 59 3.37 -17.44 -9.48
N LEU A 60 2.25 -17.71 -8.81
CA LEU A 60 2.18 -18.57 -7.63
C LEU A 60 1.87 -20.04 -7.96
N GLN A 61 1.87 -20.41 -9.24
CA GLN A 61 1.77 -21.81 -9.63
C GLN A 61 3.07 -22.52 -9.26
N CYS A 62 3.05 -23.25 -8.15
CA CYS A 62 4.08 -24.23 -7.83
C CYS A 62 4.06 -25.31 -8.93
N THR A 63 4.89 -25.14 -9.97
CA THR A 63 4.95 -26.02 -11.15
C THR A 63 5.38 -27.44 -10.79
N ASN A 64 6.11 -27.61 -9.69
CA ASN A 64 6.46 -28.90 -9.10
C ASN A 64 5.91 -29.01 -7.68
N ARG A 65 4.64 -29.39 -7.56
CA ARG A 65 4.03 -29.73 -6.27
C ARG A 65 4.63 -31.02 -5.75
N ASN A 66 5.52 -30.92 -4.77
CA ASN A 66 5.98 -32.08 -4.03
C ASN A 66 4.83 -32.59 -3.14
N LYS A 67 4.15 -33.66 -3.58
CA LYS A 67 2.97 -34.22 -2.92
C LYS A 67 3.25 -34.59 -1.47
N THR A 68 4.39 -35.22 -1.20
CA THR A 68 4.81 -35.61 0.15
C THR A 68 4.91 -34.40 1.08
N ARG A 69 5.54 -33.30 0.64
CA ARG A 69 5.63 -32.08 1.45
C ARG A 69 4.28 -31.41 1.71
N ILE A 70 3.35 -31.51 0.76
CA ILE A 70 1.98 -31.01 0.93
C ILE A 70 1.25 -31.83 1.98
N GLU A 71 1.32 -33.15 1.91
CA GLU A 71 0.70 -34.07 2.89
C GLU A 71 1.30 -33.89 4.29
N GLU A 72 2.62 -33.76 4.39
CA GLU A 72 3.32 -33.43 5.65
C GLU A 72 2.85 -32.09 6.21
N GLY A 73 2.74 -31.06 5.36
CA GLY A 73 2.23 -29.75 5.75
C GLY A 73 0.79 -29.83 6.25
N GLN A 74 -0.10 -30.49 5.51
CA GLN A 74 -1.50 -30.67 5.91
C GLN A 74 -1.63 -31.42 7.23
N LYS A 75 -0.86 -32.49 7.43
CA LYS A 75 -0.81 -33.23 8.70
C LYS A 75 -0.29 -32.36 9.85
N TYR A 76 0.72 -31.54 9.58
CA TYR A 76 1.23 -30.59 10.56
C TYR A 76 0.15 -29.57 10.93
N LEU A 77 -0.49 -28.92 9.96
CA LEU A 77 -1.52 -27.91 10.23
C LEU A 77 -2.70 -28.49 11.02
N SER A 78 -3.17 -29.69 10.68
CA SER A 78 -4.32 -30.32 11.34
C SER A 78 -4.10 -30.69 12.80
N GLN A 79 -2.85 -30.64 13.27
CA GLN A 79 -2.45 -30.86 14.66
C GLN A 79 -2.11 -29.56 15.40
N ASN A 80 -2.07 -28.44 14.69
CA ASN A 80 -1.66 -27.14 15.21
C ASN A 80 -2.82 -26.14 15.23
N ARG A 81 -2.71 -25.15 16.10
CA ARG A 81 -3.68 -24.06 16.23
C ARG A 81 -3.10 -22.77 15.64
N VAL A 82 -3.96 -21.88 15.16
CA VAL A 82 -3.51 -20.62 14.54
C VAL A 82 -4.28 -19.41 15.06
N ILE A 83 -3.58 -18.29 15.22
CA ILE A 83 -4.21 -16.98 15.42
C ILE A 83 -3.93 -16.16 14.16
N ILE A 84 -4.99 -15.70 13.50
CA ILE A 84 -4.91 -14.86 12.30
C ILE A 84 -5.28 -13.44 12.70
N CYS A 85 -4.31 -12.53 12.66
CA CYS A 85 -4.52 -11.13 13.02
C CYS A 85 -4.78 -10.25 11.79
N GLY A 86 -5.72 -9.31 11.89
CA GLY A 86 -6.08 -8.38 10.82
C GLY A 86 -6.30 -6.95 11.31
N LEU A 87 -5.94 -5.98 10.46
CA LEU A 87 -6.30 -4.58 10.63
C LEU A 87 -7.31 -4.19 9.55
N ILE A 88 -8.46 -3.63 9.93
CA ILE A 88 -9.53 -3.29 8.99
C ILE A 88 -9.98 -1.84 9.19
N ARG A 89 -10.24 -1.14 8.08
CA ARG A 89 -10.82 0.21 8.07
C ARG A 89 -11.59 0.47 6.79
N ASP A 90 -12.86 0.89 6.90
CA ASP A 90 -13.70 1.31 5.77
C ASP A 90 -13.80 0.20 4.67
N ARG A 91 -14.14 -1.02 5.08
CA ARG A 91 -14.17 -2.23 4.23
C ARG A 91 -15.48 -3.02 4.31
N GLU A 92 -16.61 -2.39 4.61
CA GLU A 92 -17.92 -3.05 4.76
C GLU A 92 -18.19 -4.08 3.64
N THR A 93 -18.05 -3.66 2.39
CA THR A 93 -18.32 -4.50 1.20
C THR A 93 -17.39 -5.69 1.03
N HIS A 94 -16.25 -5.72 1.72
CA HIS A 94 -15.24 -6.78 1.60
C HIS A 94 -15.33 -7.82 2.72
N ILE A 95 -16.07 -7.56 3.80
CA ILE A 95 -16.14 -8.46 4.95
C ILE A 95 -16.67 -9.84 4.55
N LYS A 96 -17.68 -9.91 3.68
CA LYS A 96 -18.21 -11.18 3.16
C LYS A 96 -17.13 -12.02 2.48
N ARG A 97 -16.32 -11.40 1.60
CA ARG A 97 -15.23 -12.10 0.91
C ARG A 97 -14.13 -12.50 1.88
N LEU A 98 -13.77 -11.61 2.81
CA LEU A 98 -12.76 -11.90 3.84
C LEU A 98 -13.15 -13.11 4.67
N LYS A 99 -14.41 -13.19 5.12
CA LYS A 99 -14.96 -14.35 5.85
C LYS A 99 -14.77 -15.64 5.06
N GLN A 100 -15.14 -15.63 3.76
CA GLN A 100 -14.96 -16.81 2.92
C GLN A 100 -13.50 -17.24 2.83
N GLN A 101 -12.59 -16.30 2.54
CA GLN A 101 -11.16 -16.60 2.40
C GLN A 101 -10.55 -17.12 3.70
N LEU A 102 -10.94 -16.57 4.84
CA LEU A 102 -10.44 -17.04 6.13
C LEU A 102 -10.99 -18.42 6.49
N ASN A 103 -12.26 -18.70 6.20
CA ASN A 103 -12.84 -20.03 6.39
C ASN A 103 -12.15 -21.11 5.55
N GLU A 104 -11.78 -20.78 4.31
CA GLU A 104 -11.04 -21.69 3.42
C GLU A 104 -9.63 -22.01 3.95
N ILE A 105 -9.04 -21.13 4.76
CA ILE A 105 -7.71 -21.32 5.36
C ILE A 105 -7.81 -22.02 6.71
N THR A 106 -8.76 -21.63 7.56
CA THR A 106 -8.85 -22.14 8.94
C THR A 106 -9.25 -23.60 9.02
N ILE A 107 -9.91 -24.15 7.99
CA ILE A 107 -10.27 -25.58 7.88
C ILE A 107 -9.07 -26.53 7.98
N PHE A 108 -7.85 -26.05 7.68
CA PHE A 108 -6.65 -26.87 7.74
C PHE A 108 -6.07 -27.01 9.16
N PHE A 109 -6.53 -26.22 10.13
CA PHE A 109 -5.98 -26.16 11.48
C PHE A 109 -6.85 -26.92 12.49
N ALA A 110 -6.23 -27.39 13.57
CA ALA A 110 -6.94 -28.06 14.67
C ALA A 110 -7.93 -27.13 15.39
N ASP A 111 -7.56 -25.86 15.52
CA ASP A 111 -8.35 -24.79 16.12
C ASP A 111 -7.83 -23.44 15.60
N TYR A 112 -8.65 -22.39 15.69
CA TYR A 112 -8.26 -21.07 15.22
C TYR A 112 -8.86 -19.93 16.05
N ALA A 113 -8.22 -18.78 15.97
CA ALA A 113 -8.83 -17.50 16.32
C ALA A 113 -8.55 -16.48 15.23
N ILE A 114 -9.52 -15.62 14.93
CA ILE A 114 -9.35 -14.49 14.01
C ILE A 114 -9.49 -13.23 14.84
N VAL A 115 -8.39 -12.51 14.99
CA VAL A 115 -8.28 -11.31 15.83
C VAL A 115 -8.23 -10.09 14.94
N ILE A 116 -9.25 -9.24 15.03
CA ILE A 116 -9.40 -8.08 14.16
C ILE A 116 -9.36 -6.82 15.00
N VAL A 117 -8.47 -5.90 14.65
CA VAL A 117 -8.48 -4.53 15.16
C VAL A 117 -9.11 -3.65 14.09
N GLU A 118 -10.18 -2.97 14.49
CA GLU A 118 -10.93 -2.03 13.65
C GLU A 118 -10.37 -0.61 13.88
N ASN A 119 -10.05 0.11 12.80
CA ASN A 119 -9.34 1.40 12.84
C ASN A 119 -10.27 2.56 12.43
N ASN A 120 -11.25 2.87 13.29
CA ASN A 120 -12.16 4.01 13.20
C ASN A 120 -12.87 4.13 11.84
N SER A 121 -13.52 3.05 11.41
CA SER A 121 -14.31 3.02 10.18
C SER A 121 -15.49 3.97 10.28
N LYS A 122 -15.83 4.58 9.15
CA LYS A 122 -16.96 5.49 8.98
C LYS A 122 -18.14 4.82 8.26
N ASP A 123 -17.94 3.61 7.74
CA ASP A 123 -18.97 2.77 7.12
C ASP A 123 -19.47 1.69 8.11
N ASN A 124 -20.29 0.72 7.67
CA ASN A 124 -20.81 -0.32 8.56
C ASN A 124 -19.80 -1.44 8.87
N THR A 125 -18.50 -1.26 8.62
CA THR A 125 -17.45 -2.26 8.90
C THR A 125 -17.56 -2.82 10.32
N ARG A 126 -17.67 -1.95 11.34
CA ARG A 126 -17.77 -2.36 12.75
C ARG A 126 -18.99 -3.25 12.98
N HIS A 127 -20.14 -2.84 12.45
CA HIS A 127 -21.39 -3.57 12.63
C HIS A 127 -21.31 -4.98 12.05
N GLU A 128 -20.81 -5.10 10.82
CA GLU A 128 -20.63 -6.39 10.14
C GLU A 128 -19.64 -7.31 10.86
N LEU A 129 -18.54 -6.76 11.38
CA LEU A 129 -17.57 -7.50 12.19
C LEU A 129 -18.17 -8.04 13.49
N ILE A 130 -18.94 -7.23 14.19
CA ILE A 130 -19.63 -7.65 15.43
C ILE A 130 -20.70 -8.70 15.13
N ASN A 131 -21.45 -8.56 14.03
CA ASN A 131 -22.40 -9.59 13.61
C ASN A 131 -21.70 -10.91 13.28
N TRP A 132 -20.52 -10.86 12.67
CA TRP A 132 -19.72 -12.06 12.44
C TRP A 132 -19.29 -12.71 13.76
N ALA A 133 -18.79 -11.94 14.73
CA ALA A 133 -18.38 -12.46 16.04
C ALA A 133 -19.51 -13.03 16.89
N LYS A 134 -20.76 -12.58 16.69
CA LYS A 134 -21.94 -13.21 17.32
C LYS A 134 -22.23 -14.61 16.79
N ILE A 135 -21.89 -14.87 15.52
CA ILE A 135 -22.16 -16.15 14.86
C ILE A 135 -21.02 -17.13 15.10
N ASP A 136 -19.79 -16.64 15.14
CA ASP A 136 -18.58 -17.46 15.25
C ASP A 136 -17.71 -16.99 16.42
N LYS A 137 -17.62 -17.85 17.45
CA LYS A 137 -16.89 -17.59 18.69
C LYS A 137 -15.38 -17.45 18.51
N HIS A 138 -14.82 -17.86 17.38
CA HIS A 138 -13.39 -17.73 17.11
C HIS A 138 -13.02 -16.32 16.61
N ILE A 139 -14.01 -15.46 16.36
CA ILE A 139 -13.80 -14.11 15.86
C ILE A 139 -13.79 -13.13 17.03
N HIS A 140 -12.65 -12.46 17.21
CA HIS A 140 -12.43 -11.50 18.27
C HIS A 140 -12.14 -10.13 17.68
N ILE A 141 -13.09 -9.21 17.85
CA ILE A 141 -12.96 -7.83 17.42
C ILE A 141 -12.43 -7.03 18.61
N ILE A 142 -11.16 -6.65 18.58
CA ILE A 142 -10.56 -5.85 19.65
C ILE A 142 -10.95 -4.39 19.45
N ASP A 143 -11.54 -3.81 20.48
CA ASP A 143 -11.82 -2.39 20.56
C ASP A 143 -10.62 -1.59 21.09
N CYS A 144 -10.71 -0.28 20.99
CA CYS A 144 -9.77 0.72 21.50
C CYS A 144 -9.38 0.51 22.97
N ASN A 145 -10.31 0.00 23.76
CA ASN A 145 -10.14 -0.23 25.20
C ASN A 145 -9.63 -1.65 25.53
N ASN A 146 -9.15 -2.40 24.52
CA ASN A 146 -8.82 -3.82 24.60
C ASN A 146 -10.00 -4.72 24.99
N GLU A 147 -11.23 -4.21 24.86
CA GLU A 147 -12.44 -5.01 25.03
C GLU A 147 -12.69 -5.85 23.77
N ILE A 148 -13.04 -7.11 23.97
CA ILE A 148 -13.34 -8.04 22.87
C ILE A 148 -14.83 -7.95 22.55
N ASN A 149 -15.15 -7.81 21.26
CA ASN A 149 -16.51 -7.80 20.71
C ASN A 149 -17.41 -6.70 21.29
N SER A 150 -16.82 -5.58 21.72
CA SER A 150 -17.58 -4.43 22.22
C SER A 150 -18.38 -3.77 21.10
N ILE A 151 -19.63 -3.41 21.38
CA ILE A 151 -20.51 -2.76 20.40
C ILE A 151 -20.11 -1.28 20.21
N SER A 152 -19.41 -0.69 21.19
CA SER A 152 -18.96 0.70 21.09
C SER A 152 -18.15 0.96 19.83
N LEU A 153 -18.32 2.17 19.29
CA LEU A 153 -17.46 2.68 18.24
C LEU A 153 -16.06 2.90 18.83
N CYS A 154 -15.08 2.24 18.23
CA CYS A 154 -13.69 2.49 18.52
C CYS A 154 -13.36 3.91 18.01
N ASN A 155 -13.00 4.81 18.91
CA ASN A 155 -12.35 6.06 18.56
C ASN A 155 -10.90 6.06 19.07
N LEU A 156 -10.02 5.40 18.32
CA LEU A 156 -8.60 5.50 18.54
C LEU A 156 -8.20 6.95 18.25
N SER A 157 -7.71 7.69 19.26
CA SER A 157 -7.18 9.05 19.09
C SER A 157 -5.85 9.01 18.33
N LEU A 158 -5.91 8.60 17.07
CA LEU A 158 -4.78 8.43 16.17
C LEU A 158 -4.80 9.58 15.17
N VAL A 159 -3.63 10.18 15.00
CA VAL A 159 -3.44 11.29 14.07
C VAL A 159 -3.97 10.91 12.68
N ALA A 160 -4.78 11.79 12.10
CA ALA A 160 -5.25 11.62 10.74
C ALA A 160 -4.05 11.70 9.79
N THR A 161 -3.75 10.61 9.09
CA THR A 161 -2.64 10.54 8.15
C THR A 161 -3.08 11.06 6.79
N ASN A 162 -2.31 11.96 6.18
CA ASN A 162 -2.59 12.42 4.83
C ASN A 162 -2.31 11.30 3.82
N ILE A 163 -3.17 11.14 2.81
CA ILE A 163 -3.08 10.10 1.77
C ILE A 163 -1.91 10.35 0.80
N LYS A 164 -1.16 11.46 0.95
CA LYS A 164 -0.02 11.77 0.08
C LYS A 164 0.95 10.59 0.08
N SER A 165 1.34 10.18 -1.12
CA SER A 165 2.00 8.91 -1.50
C SER A 165 3.43 8.71 -0.95
N ILE A 166 3.81 9.45 0.09
CA ILE A 166 5.09 9.35 0.77
C ILE A 166 4.85 8.52 2.04
N PRO A 167 5.79 7.62 2.44
CA PRO A 167 5.74 7.03 3.77
C PRO A 167 5.79 8.13 4.82
N ASP A 168 4.61 8.49 5.32
CA ASP A 168 4.43 9.41 6.43
C ASP A 168 4.78 8.65 7.71
N ILE A 169 5.75 9.17 8.48
CA ILE A 169 6.19 8.60 9.76
C ILE A 169 4.97 8.41 10.67
N LEU A 170 4.04 9.35 10.65
CA LEU A 170 2.79 9.28 11.44
C LEU A 170 1.93 8.08 11.03
N ARG A 171 1.93 7.72 9.74
CA ARG A 171 1.22 6.52 9.26
C ARG A 171 1.91 5.25 9.72
N ILE A 172 3.24 5.20 9.67
CA ILE A 172 4.00 4.03 10.14
C ILE A 172 3.76 3.84 11.64
N GLU A 173 3.89 4.90 12.43
CA GLU A 173 3.63 4.88 13.88
C GLU A 173 2.20 4.43 14.18
N LYS A 174 1.21 4.95 13.46
CA LYS A 174 -0.17 4.52 13.57
C LYS A 174 -0.34 3.02 13.30
N MET A 175 0.29 2.49 12.25
CA MET A 175 0.22 1.05 11.93
C MET A 175 0.92 0.19 12.99
N VAL A 176 2.03 0.67 13.57
CA VAL A 176 2.72 0.00 14.68
C VAL A 176 1.84 -0.04 15.93
N GLN A 177 1.20 1.07 16.29
CA GLN A 177 0.29 1.14 17.42
C GLN A 177 -0.88 0.16 17.24
N LEU A 178 -1.51 0.15 16.07
CA LEU A 178 -2.59 -0.79 15.75
C LEU A 178 -2.15 -2.26 15.80
N ARG A 179 -0.95 -2.57 15.26
CA ARG A 179 -0.37 -3.92 15.33
C ARG A 179 -0.20 -4.37 16.77
N ASN A 180 0.31 -3.49 17.63
CA ASN A 180 0.63 -3.84 19.01
C ASN A 180 -0.62 -4.17 19.84
N ILE A 181 -1.81 -3.71 19.44
CA ILE A 181 -3.08 -4.06 20.11
C ILE A 181 -3.28 -5.58 20.10
N TYR A 182 -3.20 -6.23 18.93
CA TYR A 182 -3.39 -7.68 18.87
C TYR A 182 -2.15 -8.48 19.30
N MET A 183 -0.99 -7.85 19.56
CA MET A 183 0.16 -8.55 20.15
C MET A 183 -0.02 -8.82 21.65
N ASN A 184 -0.97 -8.13 22.28
CA ASN A 184 -1.34 -8.32 23.69
C ASN A 184 -2.54 -9.27 23.89
N TYR A 185 -3.04 -9.85 22.80
CA TYR A 185 -4.11 -10.84 22.81
C TYR A 185 -3.55 -12.23 23.15
#